data_AF-A0A8B8ABK5-F1
#
_entry.id   AF-A0A8B8ABK5-F1
#
_cell.length_a   1.000
_cell.length_b   1.000
_cell.length_c   1.000
_cell.angle_alpha   90.00
_cell.angle_beta   90.00
_cell.angle_gamma   90.00
#
_symmetry.space_group_name_H-M   'P 1'
#
loop_
_entity.id
_entity.type
_entity.pdbx_description
1 polymer ?
#
loop_
_entity_poly.entity_id
_entity_poly.type
_entity_poly.pdbx_seq_one_letter_code
_entity_poly.pdbx_strand_id
1 'polypeptide(L)'
;MNWKEVNFLLLWSYMYLLINLASTCQEKTVRTCPTTEEKWLDASLRKNCSSCTTSNVYVYHCVANENGLLIEVCTNSIFLQGVCPYYDSVGEVLQMGSACKRCPPRFSSTNVYKYSECFPPQVSPHHSGGIRKYCMEKSYLLSTLMIHVLWVIFRY
;
A
#
# COMPACT_ATOMS: atom_id res chain seq x y z
N MET A 1 42.49 3.13 7.13
CA MET A 1 41.07 3.18 6.72
C MET A 1 40.69 4.65 6.55
N ASN A 2 40.27 5.07 5.36
CA ASN A 2 40.13 6.49 5.00
C ASN A 2 38.75 7.00 5.45
N TRP A 3 38.69 8.18 6.08
CA TRP A 3 37.44 8.75 6.62
C TRP A 3 36.37 8.97 5.56
N LYS A 4 36.78 9.21 4.30
CA LYS A 4 35.88 9.34 3.14
C LYS A 4 35.13 8.03 2.81
N GLU A 5 35.80 6.89 2.94
CA GLU A 5 35.22 5.55 2.69
C GLU A 5 34.16 5.22 3.75
N VAL A 6 34.45 5.52 5.02
CA VAL A 6 33.52 5.29 6.14
C VAL A 6 32.25 6.14 5.97
N ASN A 7 32.41 7.40 5.56
CA ASN A 7 31.28 8.31 5.36
C ASN A 7 30.40 7.88 4.17
N PHE A 8 31.02 7.36 3.09
CA PHE A 8 30.29 6.84 1.94
C PHE A 8 29.44 5.60 2.30
N LEU A 9 30.00 4.66 3.07
CA LEU A 9 29.28 3.47 3.52
C LEU A 9 28.12 3.82 4.47
N LEU A 10 28.31 4.80 5.36
CA LEU A 10 27.25 5.27 6.26
C LEU A 10 26.11 5.94 5.49
N LEU A 11 26.43 6.82 4.54
CA LEU A 11 25.42 7.46 3.67
C LEU A 11 24.65 6.42 2.84
N TRP A 12 25.34 5.41 2.30
CA TRP A 12 24.69 4.37 1.50
C TRP A 12 23.75 3.49 2.33
N SER A 13 24.15 3.13 3.55
CA SER A 13 23.30 2.37 4.49
C SER A 13 22.06 3.16 4.92
N TYR A 14 22.20 4.47 5.16
CA TYR A 14 21.10 5.37 5.51
C TYR A 14 20.12 5.54 4.34
N MET A 15 20.65 5.68 3.12
CA MET A 15 19.85 5.73 1.89
C MET A 15 19.05 4.44 1.67
N TYR A 16 19.65 3.27 1.92
CA TYR A 16 18.95 1.99 1.83
C TYR A 16 17.81 1.89 2.86
N LEU A 17 18.02 2.38 4.08
CA LEU A 17 17.00 2.42 5.12
C LEU A 17 15.80 3.32 4.72
N LEU A 18 16.07 4.49 4.14
CA LEU A 18 15.03 5.43 3.68
C LEU A 18 14.18 4.87 2.53
N ILE A 19 14.79 4.12 1.60
CA ILE A 19 14.08 3.51 0.47
C ILE A 19 13.08 2.44 0.94
N ASN A 20 13.43 1.63 1.95
CA ASN A 20 12.56 0.57 2.45
C ASN A 20 11.30 1.12 3.14
N LEU A 21 11.39 2.28 3.80
CA LEU A 21 10.26 2.88 4.51
C LEU A 21 9.14 3.40 3.58
N ALA A 22 9.48 3.75 2.33
CA ALA A 22 8.51 4.25 1.35
C ALA A 22 7.69 3.14 0.66
N SER A 23 8.07 1.87 0.83
CA SER A 23 7.48 0.74 0.09
C SER A 23 6.13 0.26 0.62
N THR A 24 5.81 0.55 1.88
CA THR A 24 4.61 0.06 2.59
C THR A 24 3.31 0.67 2.09
N CYS A 25 3.38 1.89 1.55
CA CYS A 25 2.21 2.69 1.16
C CYS A 25 1.77 2.49 -0.28
N GLN A 26 2.63 1.86 -1.08
CA GLN A 26 2.32 1.58 -2.47
C GLN A 26 1.21 0.52 -2.57
N GLU A 27 0.31 0.62 -3.54
CA GLU A 27 -0.54 -0.51 -3.90
C GLU A 27 0.31 -1.72 -4.31
N LYS A 28 -0.12 -2.92 -3.91
CA LYS A 28 0.60 -4.16 -4.21
C LYS A 28 -0.36 -5.22 -4.70
N THR A 29 -0.18 -5.66 -5.95
CA THR A 29 -0.92 -6.80 -6.50
C THR A 29 -0.56 -8.08 -5.74
N VAL A 30 -1.58 -8.85 -5.38
CA VAL A 30 -1.46 -10.14 -4.68
C VAL A 30 -2.26 -11.21 -5.40
N ARG A 31 -1.90 -12.48 -5.16
CA ARG A 31 -2.65 -13.62 -5.72
C ARG A 31 -3.94 -13.85 -4.94
N THR A 32 -3.89 -13.72 -3.63
CA THR A 32 -5.00 -14.05 -2.72
C THR A 32 -5.11 -12.98 -1.64
N CYS A 33 -6.35 -12.60 -1.31
CA CYS A 33 -6.62 -11.82 -0.11
C CYS A 33 -6.81 -12.71 1.12
N PRO A 34 -6.48 -12.22 2.32
CA PRO A 34 -6.79 -12.92 3.56
C PRO A 34 -8.30 -13.12 3.72
N THR A 35 -8.71 -14.32 4.14
CA THR A 35 -10.13 -14.70 4.34
C THR A 35 -10.46 -15.04 5.81
N THR A 36 -9.51 -14.77 6.71
CA THR A 36 -9.61 -15.04 8.15
C THR A 36 -9.02 -13.87 8.90
N GLU A 37 -9.53 -13.58 10.09
CA GLU A 37 -9.09 -12.44 10.90
C GLU A 37 -7.59 -12.49 11.22
N GLU A 38 -7.06 -13.65 11.59
CA GLU A 38 -5.64 -13.85 11.87
C GLU A 38 -4.76 -13.47 10.67
N LYS A 39 -5.06 -14.02 9.49
CA LYS A 39 -4.31 -13.70 8.25
C LYS A 39 -4.48 -12.24 7.83
N TRP A 40 -5.64 -11.64 8.10
CA TRP A 40 -5.89 -10.23 7.82
C TRP A 40 -5.04 -9.35 8.72
N LEU A 41 -4.97 -9.66 10.01
CA LEU A 41 -4.15 -8.95 10.97
C LEU A 41 -2.66 -9.06 10.60
N ASP A 42 -2.17 -10.27 10.33
CA ASP A 42 -0.79 -10.52 9.91
C ASP A 42 -0.44 -9.74 8.62
N ALA A 43 -1.32 -9.76 7.61
CA ALA A 43 -1.12 -8.97 6.39
C ALA A 43 -1.16 -7.46 6.65
N SER A 44 -2.05 -6.98 7.53
CA SER A 44 -2.14 -5.57 7.91
C SER A 44 -0.89 -5.06 8.61
N LEU A 45 -0.30 -5.89 9.49
CA LEU A 45 0.93 -5.59 10.21
C LEU A 45 2.11 -5.51 9.25
N ARG A 46 2.21 -6.46 8.30
CA ARG A 46 3.24 -6.40 7.25
C ARG A 46 3.12 -5.18 6.35
N LYS A 47 1.89 -4.76 6.03
CA LYS A 47 1.64 -3.58 5.19
C LYS A 47 1.91 -2.27 5.93
N ASN A 48 1.70 -2.22 7.26
CA ASN A 48 2.00 -1.07 8.13
C ASN A 48 1.47 0.29 7.61
N CYS A 49 0.15 0.37 7.40
CA CYS A 49 -0.49 1.57 6.87
C CYS A 49 -0.38 2.81 7.78
N SER A 50 -0.12 2.63 9.08
CA SER A 50 0.16 3.72 10.02
C SER A 50 1.38 4.57 9.65
N SER A 51 2.31 4.05 8.85
CA SER A 51 3.47 4.81 8.39
C SER A 51 3.20 5.67 7.15
N CYS A 52 2.00 5.59 6.56
CA CYS A 52 1.73 6.15 5.23
C CYS A 52 1.23 7.57 5.19
N THR A 53 0.68 8.09 6.27
CA THR A 53 0.18 9.46 6.35
C THR A 53 0.24 9.94 7.79
N THR A 54 0.40 11.25 7.97
CA THR A 54 0.42 11.90 9.28
C THR A 54 -0.93 12.53 9.64
N SER A 55 -1.89 12.60 8.71
CA SER A 55 -3.17 13.29 8.89
C SER A 55 -4.41 12.39 8.79
N ASN A 56 -4.36 11.35 7.95
CA ASN A 56 -5.49 10.42 7.77
C ASN A 56 -5.23 9.08 8.45
N VAL A 57 -6.28 8.41 8.95
CA VAL A 57 -6.15 7.05 9.48
C VAL A 57 -6.31 6.07 8.32
N TYR A 58 -5.23 5.86 7.57
CA TYR A 58 -5.21 4.83 6.54
C TYR A 58 -5.13 3.46 7.20
N VAL A 59 -6.03 2.59 6.79
CA VAL A 59 -6.09 1.21 7.25
C VAL A 59 -5.85 0.25 6.09
N TYR A 60 -5.42 -0.95 6.43
CA TYR A 60 -5.16 -2.00 5.47
C TYR A 60 -6.46 -2.48 4.82
N HIS A 61 -6.43 -2.61 3.51
CA HIS A 61 -7.45 -3.30 2.73
C HIS A 61 -6.79 -4.25 1.73
N CYS A 62 -7.43 -5.40 1.54
CA CYS A 62 -7.20 -6.28 0.39
C CYS A 62 -8.51 -6.45 -0.36
N VAL A 63 -8.58 -5.96 -1.60
CA VAL A 63 -9.79 -5.93 -2.44
C VAL A 63 -9.42 -6.11 -3.90
N ALA A 64 -10.40 -6.36 -4.76
CA ALA A 64 -10.19 -6.26 -6.20
C ALA A 64 -10.09 -4.80 -6.64
N ASN A 65 -9.28 -4.51 -7.65
CA ASN A 65 -9.32 -3.22 -8.35
C ASN A 65 -10.39 -3.24 -9.47
N GLU A 66 -10.51 -2.14 -10.21
CA GLU A 66 -11.41 -2.00 -11.35
C GLU A 66 -11.19 -3.07 -12.46
N ASN A 67 -10.02 -3.71 -12.48
CA ASN A 67 -9.66 -4.76 -13.44
C ASN A 67 -9.85 -6.19 -12.88
N GLY A 68 -10.40 -6.33 -11.67
CA GLY A 68 -10.57 -7.62 -11.02
C GLY A 68 -9.28 -8.22 -10.43
N LEU A 69 -8.17 -7.47 -10.41
CA LEU A 69 -6.92 -7.89 -9.79
C LEU A 69 -6.98 -7.65 -8.27
N LEU A 70 -6.58 -8.63 -7.48
CA LEU A 70 -6.48 -8.46 -6.03
C LEU A 70 -5.27 -7.60 -5.67
N ILE A 71 -5.50 -6.58 -4.85
CA ILE A 71 -4.48 -5.63 -4.43
C ILE A 71 -4.55 -5.37 -2.92
N GLU A 72 -3.39 -5.16 -2.31
CA GLU A 72 -3.23 -4.66 -0.95
C GLU A 72 -2.95 -3.16 -0.98
N VAL A 73 -3.77 -2.38 -0.28
CA VAL A 73 -3.71 -0.91 -0.27
C VAL A 73 -3.90 -0.35 1.14
N CYS A 74 -3.39 0.86 1.35
CA CYS A 74 -3.63 1.67 2.54
C CYS A 74 -4.54 2.83 2.14
N THR A 75 -5.77 2.85 2.66
CA THR A 75 -6.74 3.90 2.34
C THR A 75 -7.78 4.01 3.46
N ASN A 76 -8.72 4.94 3.32
CA ASN A 76 -9.77 5.15 4.30
C ASN A 76 -10.81 4.02 4.25
N SER A 77 -11.27 3.59 5.42
CA SER A 77 -12.39 2.64 5.52
C SER A 77 -13.70 3.30 5.12
N ILE A 78 -14.57 2.55 4.46
CA ILE A 78 -15.93 2.98 4.10
C ILE A 78 -16.96 2.01 4.69
N PHE A 79 -18.18 2.51 4.95
CA PHE A 79 -19.31 1.65 5.28
C PHE A 79 -20.00 1.18 4.01
N LEU A 80 -20.07 -0.12 3.83
CA LEU A 80 -20.67 -0.79 2.70
C LEU A 80 -22.12 -1.15 3.00
N GLN A 81 -22.96 -1.14 1.96
CA GLN A 81 -24.39 -1.43 2.08
C GLN A 81 -24.79 -2.66 1.26
N GLY A 82 -24.48 -3.86 1.77
CA GLY A 82 -24.77 -5.11 1.05
C GLY A 82 -24.03 -5.24 -0.29
N VAL A 83 -22.85 -4.63 -0.41
CA VAL A 83 -22.03 -4.63 -1.63
C VAL A 83 -20.57 -4.95 -1.31
N CYS A 84 -19.89 -5.54 -2.29
CA CYS A 84 -18.46 -5.77 -2.25
C CYS A 84 -17.71 -4.49 -2.65
N PRO A 85 -16.67 -4.08 -1.91
CA PRO A 85 -15.86 -2.95 -2.27
C PRO A 85 -14.90 -3.31 -3.41
N TYR A 86 -14.54 -2.33 -4.23
CA TYR A 86 -13.36 -2.40 -5.10
C TYR A 86 -12.50 -1.15 -4.88
N TYR A 87 -11.22 -1.24 -5.22
CA TYR A 87 -10.34 -0.09 -5.21
C TYR A 87 -10.31 0.55 -6.59
N ASP A 88 -10.52 1.87 -6.63
CA ASP A 88 -10.34 2.68 -7.83
C ASP A 88 -8.90 3.19 -7.84
N SER A 89 -8.04 2.58 -8.65
CA SER A 89 -6.61 2.97 -8.74
C SER A 89 -6.40 4.35 -9.39
N VAL A 90 -7.43 4.99 -9.96
CA VAL A 90 -7.37 6.37 -10.47
C VAL A 90 -7.70 7.36 -9.36
N GLY A 91 -8.81 7.11 -8.64
CA GLY A 91 -9.24 7.94 -7.51
C GLY A 91 -8.47 7.71 -6.21
N GLU A 92 -7.70 6.63 -6.12
CA GLU A 92 -6.97 6.15 -4.93
C GLU A 92 -7.88 5.89 -3.72
N VAL A 93 -9.14 5.52 -3.98
CA VAL A 93 -10.19 5.35 -2.97
C VAL A 93 -10.93 4.02 -3.11
N LEU A 94 -11.51 3.55 -2.01
CA LEU A 94 -12.48 2.46 -2.06
C LEU A 94 -13.81 2.98 -2.60
N GLN A 95 -14.40 2.20 -3.50
CA GLN A 95 -15.72 2.42 -4.04
C GLN A 95 -16.64 1.22 -3.76
N MET A 96 -17.95 1.49 -3.81
CA MET A 96 -18.98 0.45 -3.72
C MET A 96 -19.11 -0.26 -5.06
N GLY A 97 -19.03 -1.58 -5.06
CA GLY A 97 -19.08 -2.41 -6.27
C GLY A 97 -20.32 -3.29 -6.35
N SER A 98 -20.09 -4.56 -6.66
CA SER A 98 -21.14 -5.55 -6.93
C SER A 98 -21.95 -5.94 -5.69
N ALA A 99 -23.18 -6.40 -5.91
CA ALA A 99 -24.05 -6.87 -4.85
C ALA A 99 -23.43 -8.07 -4.09
N CYS A 100 -23.47 -7.99 -2.76
CA CYS A 100 -23.05 -9.05 -1.85
C CYS A 100 -24.28 -9.72 -1.24
N LYS A 101 -24.49 -10.99 -1.55
CA LYS A 101 -25.62 -11.82 -1.10
C LYS A 101 -25.47 -12.29 0.34
N ARG A 102 -24.23 -12.54 0.79
CA ARG A 102 -23.94 -13.06 2.14
C ARG A 102 -23.39 -11.99 3.09
N CYS A 103 -23.42 -10.72 2.68
CA CYS A 103 -23.07 -9.61 3.53
C CYS A 103 -24.27 -9.13 4.34
N PRO A 104 -24.06 -8.58 5.55
CA PRO A 104 -25.08 -7.82 6.25
C PRO A 104 -25.42 -6.53 5.48
N PRO A 105 -26.60 -5.94 5.73
CA PRO A 105 -27.03 -4.70 5.07
C PRO A 105 -26.10 -3.52 5.28
N ARG A 106 -25.30 -3.51 6.37
CA ARG A 106 -24.28 -2.51 6.63
C ARG A 106 -23.07 -3.14 7.31
N PHE A 107 -21.87 -2.92 6.78
CA PHE A 107 -20.61 -3.35 7.41
C PHE A 107 -19.44 -2.46 7.01
N SER A 108 -18.37 -2.48 7.80
CA SER A 108 -17.12 -1.78 7.48
C SER A 108 -16.34 -2.51 6.40
N SER A 109 -15.72 -1.79 5.46
CA SER A 109 -14.78 -2.35 4.47
C SER A 109 -13.58 -3.06 5.09
N THR A 110 -13.26 -2.80 6.37
CA THR A 110 -12.23 -3.53 7.12
C THR A 110 -12.61 -4.98 7.42
N ASN A 111 -13.90 -5.32 7.32
CA ASN A 111 -14.44 -6.66 7.55
C ASN A 111 -14.68 -7.44 6.26
N VAL A 112 -14.21 -6.94 5.10
CA VAL A 112 -14.45 -7.59 3.80
C VAL A 112 -13.91 -9.02 3.73
N TYR A 113 -12.84 -9.33 4.48
CA TYR A 113 -12.25 -10.68 4.56
C TYR A 113 -13.24 -11.77 4.99
N LYS A 114 -14.31 -11.39 5.69
CA LYS A 114 -15.37 -12.31 6.14
C LYS A 114 -16.24 -12.81 4.98
N TYR A 115 -16.22 -12.13 3.83
CA TYR A 115 -17.13 -12.38 2.72
C TYR A 115 -16.34 -12.84 1.49
N SER A 116 -16.11 -14.15 1.40
CA SER A 116 -15.31 -14.75 0.33
C SER A 116 -15.84 -14.48 -1.08
N GLU A 117 -17.14 -14.18 -1.22
CA GLU A 117 -17.77 -13.85 -2.49
C GLU A 117 -17.33 -12.51 -3.08
N CYS A 118 -16.72 -11.63 -2.28
CA CYS A 118 -16.14 -10.37 -2.75
C CYS A 118 -14.79 -10.55 -3.43
N PHE A 119 -14.22 -11.76 -3.42
CA PHE A 119 -12.94 -12.04 -4.06
C PHE A 119 -13.18 -12.86 -5.34
N PRO A 120 -12.72 -12.39 -6.52
CA PRO A 120 -12.82 -13.16 -7.74
C PRO A 120 -12.10 -14.50 -7.62
N PRO A 121 -12.59 -15.56 -8.29
CA PRO A 121 -11.90 -16.83 -8.36
C PRO A 121 -10.51 -16.63 -8.97
N GLN A 122 -9.53 -17.37 -8.43
CA GLN A 122 -8.12 -17.27 -8.79
C GLN A 122 -7.92 -17.51 -10.30
N VAL A 123 -7.69 -16.45 -11.08
CA VAL A 123 -7.19 -16.58 -12.45
C VAL A 123 -5.66 -16.60 -12.38
N SER A 124 -5.04 -17.65 -12.91
CA SER A 124 -3.59 -17.79 -13.00
C SER A 124 -2.94 -16.54 -13.64
N PRO A 125 -1.75 -16.13 -13.18
CA PRO A 125 -1.24 -14.79 -13.43
C PRO A 125 -0.83 -14.58 -14.89
N HIS A 126 -1.47 -13.63 -15.57
CA HIS A 126 -0.79 -12.88 -16.61
C HIS A 126 0.15 -11.88 -15.94
N HIS A 127 1.39 -11.82 -16.42
CA HIS A 127 2.42 -10.86 -16.00
C HIS A 127 1.92 -9.43 -16.25
N SER A 128 1.37 -8.78 -15.23
CA SER A 128 1.11 -7.34 -15.24
C SER A 128 2.17 -6.66 -14.38
N GLY A 129 3.14 -6.03 -15.03
CA GLY A 129 4.13 -5.19 -14.38
C GLY A 129 3.42 -4.05 -13.63
N GLY A 130 3.57 -4.02 -12.31
CA GLY A 130 2.99 -2.98 -11.47
C GLY A 130 3.59 -1.61 -11.79
N ILE A 131 2.74 -0.66 -12.15
CA ILE A 131 3.11 0.76 -12.21
C ILE A 131 3.19 1.23 -10.75
N ARG A 132 4.38 1.66 -10.31
CA ARG A 132 4.58 2.15 -8.95
C ARG A 132 3.95 3.54 -8.80
N LYS A 133 2.78 3.62 -8.18
CA LYS A 133 2.24 4.89 -7.68
C LYS A 133 2.62 5.05 -6.21
N TYR A 134 3.43 6.06 -5.92
CA TYR A 134 3.87 6.38 -4.57
C TYR A 134 2.83 7.28 -3.89
N CYS A 135 2.42 6.96 -2.66
CA CYS A 135 1.69 7.91 -1.82
C CYS A 135 2.60 9.13 -1.57
N MET A 136 2.24 10.24 -2.20
CA MET A 136 3.15 11.32 -2.56
C MET A 136 3.13 12.45 -1.50
N GLU A 137 3.19 12.13 -0.20
CA GLU A 137 3.18 13.17 0.86
C GLU A 137 4.56 13.40 1.52
N LYS A 138 5.55 12.51 1.34
CA LYS A 138 6.89 12.65 1.99
C LYS A 138 8.12 12.49 1.08
N SER A 139 7.96 12.15 -0.19
CA SER A 139 9.06 11.82 -1.10
C SER A 139 9.83 13.05 -1.64
N TYR A 140 9.18 14.21 -1.81
CA TYR A 140 9.81 15.40 -2.40
C TYR A 140 10.81 16.13 -1.50
N LEU A 141 10.61 16.08 -0.18
CA LEU A 141 11.53 16.69 0.78
C LEU A 141 12.87 15.95 0.83
N LEU A 142 12.86 14.63 0.60
CA LEU A 142 14.06 13.82 0.58
C LEU A 142 14.89 14.07 -0.69
N SER A 143 14.26 14.18 -1.86
CA SER A 143 14.99 14.41 -3.12
C SER A 143 15.62 15.81 -3.20
N THR A 144 14.95 16.84 -2.69
CA THR A 144 15.49 18.22 -2.66
C THR A 144 16.60 18.40 -1.63
N LEU A 145 16.50 17.78 -0.44
CA LEU A 145 17.62 17.74 0.51
C LEU A 145 18.83 17.02 -0.07
N MET A 146 18.61 15.92 -0.80
CA MET A 146 19.71 15.15 -1.41
C MET A 146 20.50 15.95 -2.46
N ILE A 147 19.83 16.72 -3.31
CA ILE A 147 20.52 17.58 -4.29
C ILE A 147 21.35 18.64 -3.57
N HIS A 148 20.83 19.26 -2.51
CA HIS A 148 21.56 20.24 -1.71
C HIS A 148 22.77 19.64 -0.99
N VAL A 149 22.61 18.47 -0.37
CA VAL A 149 23.71 17.78 0.34
C VAL A 149 24.80 17.34 -0.64
N LEU A 150 24.43 16.82 -1.81
CA LEU A 150 25.39 16.48 -2.87
C LEU A 150 26.10 17.73 -3.41
N TRP A 151 25.39 18.85 -3.58
CA TRP A 151 26.01 20.10 -4.03
C TRP A 151 27.01 20.67 -3.01
N VAL A 152 26.75 20.53 -1.71
CA VAL A 152 27.66 20.94 -0.63
C VAL A 152 28.88 20.02 -0.54
N ILE A 153 28.70 18.70 -0.71
CA ILE A 153 29.80 17.72 -0.64
C ILE A 153 30.72 17.79 -1.87
N PHE A 154 30.19 18.05 -3.06
CA PHE A 154 30.99 18.10 -4.30
C PHE A 154 31.60 19.48 -4.63
N ARG A 155 31.31 20.52 -3.83
CA ARG A 155 31.96 21.84 -3.96
C ARG A 155 33.22 22.02 -3.09
N TYR A 156 33.60 21.02 -2.29
CA TYR A 156 34.77 21.04 -1.41
C TYR A 156 35.65 19.78 -1.56
#